data_AF-G9P216-F1
#
_entry.id   AF-G9P216-F1
#
_cell.length_a   1.000
_cell.length_b   1.000
_cell.length_c   1.000
_cell.angle_alpha   90.00
_cell.angle_beta   90.00
_cell.angle_gamma   90.00
#
_symmetry.space_group_name_H-M   'P 1'
#
loop_
_entity.id
_entity.type
_entity.pdbx_description
1 polymer ?
#
loop_
_entity_poly.entity_id
_entity_poly.type
_entity_poly.pdbx_seq_one_letter_code
_entity_poly.pdbx_strand_id
1 'polypeptide(L)'
;MASFKHIALLGKGMLGSAILPQLLEKGFEVTLFTRSESSVKDLPSGVHVAEVDYSSISSLTDAMKGKDVVICTITSTAIPEQKVIIDAAIQAGVKRFIPADFGALSTIPSAKDLPIHISVAQIRQYLAEKAEDGQIEYTVFSNGLFLELIFSFPFVFDYANRKVDLIDNGENPFSVTTVASIGKAVSNMLKDPEGAKNRIIYIHDMTVTQAQLVRLVKKHSPPEPAWTETKVDSAVELQESLESFARDGFNMENAPRLLRSALLGGKYGGAYPNVENERFGLELWTEKELDAFVASKVQ
;
A
#
# COMPACT_ATOMS: atom_id res chain seq x y z
N MET A 1 -19.60 13.18 18.26
CA MET A 1 -18.34 12.69 17.67
C MET A 1 -18.10 13.49 16.40
N ALA A 2 -16.86 13.90 16.12
CA ALA A 2 -16.57 14.63 14.89
C ALA A 2 -16.81 13.71 13.69
N SER A 3 -17.72 14.08 12.79
CA SER A 3 -17.91 13.39 11.52
C SER A 3 -16.95 14.01 10.51
N PHE A 4 -16.14 13.17 9.84
CA PHE A 4 -15.32 13.61 8.72
C PHE A 4 -16.20 13.82 7.48
N LYS A 5 -15.93 14.86 6.70
CA LYS A 5 -16.68 15.18 5.48
C LYS A 5 -15.77 15.56 4.32
N HIS A 6 -14.79 16.42 4.54
CA HIS A 6 -13.92 16.94 3.49
C HIS A 6 -12.58 16.20 3.47
N ILE A 7 -12.28 15.50 2.38
CA ILE A 7 -11.13 14.60 2.27
C ILE A 7 -10.17 15.13 1.20
N ALA A 8 -8.90 15.32 1.56
CA ALA A 8 -7.83 15.50 0.59
C ALA A 8 -7.21 14.14 0.26
N LEU A 9 -7.16 13.79 -1.03
CA LEU A 9 -6.48 12.59 -1.51
C LEU A 9 -5.23 12.99 -2.30
N LEU A 10 -4.07 12.52 -1.88
CA LEU A 10 -2.78 12.85 -2.48
C LEU A 10 -2.26 11.65 -3.27
N GLY A 11 -2.19 11.81 -4.59
CA GLY A 11 -1.71 10.78 -5.51
C GLY A 11 -2.83 9.88 -6.04
N LYS A 12 -3.22 10.09 -7.31
CA LYS A 12 -4.22 9.25 -7.98
C LYS A 12 -3.75 7.79 -8.08
N GLY A 13 -2.60 7.52 -8.70
CA GLY A 13 -1.94 6.21 -8.73
C GLY A 13 -2.85 4.98 -8.91
N MET A 14 -2.36 3.80 -8.52
CA MET A 14 -3.18 2.58 -8.48
C MET A 14 -4.14 2.59 -7.29
N LEU A 15 -3.61 2.88 -6.09
CA LEU A 15 -4.39 2.85 -4.85
C LEU A 15 -5.37 4.03 -4.72
N GLY A 16 -4.93 5.26 -5.01
CA GLY A 16 -5.82 6.43 -4.95
C GLY A 16 -7.00 6.30 -5.92
N SER A 17 -6.81 5.72 -7.10
CA SER A 17 -7.88 5.44 -8.07
C SER A 17 -8.92 4.45 -7.55
N ALA A 18 -8.52 3.54 -6.64
CA ALA A 18 -9.44 2.60 -5.99
C ALA A 18 -10.15 3.23 -4.78
N ILE A 19 -9.48 4.13 -4.04
CA ILE A 19 -10.05 4.84 -2.89
C ILE A 19 -11.07 5.90 -3.34
N LEU A 20 -10.75 6.66 -4.40
CA LEU A 20 -11.53 7.81 -4.86
C LEU A 20 -13.03 7.51 -5.06
N PRO A 21 -13.47 6.50 -5.83
CA PRO A 21 -14.89 6.20 -6.01
C PRO A 21 -15.55 5.76 -4.70
N GLN A 22 -14.85 5.02 -3.84
CA GLN A 22 -15.36 4.56 -2.55
C GLN A 22 -15.67 5.71 -1.60
N LEU A 23 -14.86 6.78 -1.63
CA LEU A 23 -15.11 7.99 -0.86
C LEU A 23 -16.37 8.72 -1.33
N LEU A 24 -16.51 8.90 -2.65
CA LEU A 24 -17.66 9.60 -3.24
C LEU A 24 -18.97 8.86 -2.99
N GLU A 25 -18.98 7.54 -3.16
CA GLU A 25 -20.15 6.70 -2.90
C GLU A 25 -20.63 6.80 -1.44
N LYS A 26 -19.70 7.02 -0.51
CA LYS A 26 -20.00 7.22 0.91
C LYS A 26 -20.40 8.64 1.28
N GLY A 27 -20.44 9.56 0.30
CA GLY A 27 -20.88 10.94 0.48
C GLY A 27 -19.80 11.90 0.99
N PHE A 28 -18.52 11.52 0.92
CA PHE A 28 -17.42 12.42 1.25
C PHE A 28 -17.17 13.43 0.14
N GLU A 29 -16.83 14.66 0.51
CA GLU A 29 -16.40 15.70 -0.44
C GLU A 29 -14.89 15.58 -0.68
N VAL A 30 -14.51 15.08 -1.85
CA VAL A 30 -13.11 14.74 -2.14
C VAL A 30 -12.43 15.82 -2.98
N THR A 31 -11.23 16.21 -2.57
CA THR A 31 -10.31 17.00 -3.38
C THR A 31 -9.06 16.18 -3.66
N LEU A 32 -8.83 15.87 -4.93
CA LEU A 32 -7.63 15.20 -5.41
C LEU A 32 -6.52 16.23 -5.61
N PHE A 33 -5.40 16.03 -4.93
CA PHE A 33 -4.22 16.85 -5.09
C PHE A 33 -3.31 16.26 -6.15
N THR A 34 -2.85 17.09 -7.08
CA THR A 34 -2.00 16.69 -8.20
C THR A 34 -0.92 17.72 -8.45
N ARG A 35 0.20 17.31 -9.07
CA ARG A 35 1.25 18.23 -9.54
C ARG A 35 0.85 18.98 -10.81
N SER A 36 -0.10 18.44 -11.58
CA SER A 36 -0.64 19.09 -12.77
C SER A 36 -2.06 18.62 -13.03
N GLU A 37 -3.02 19.54 -13.10
CA GLU A 37 -4.42 19.18 -13.37
C GLU A 37 -4.58 18.50 -14.74
N SER A 38 -3.84 18.99 -15.74
CA SER A 38 -3.89 18.47 -17.11
C SER A 38 -3.42 17.01 -17.24
N SER A 39 -2.65 16.52 -16.26
CA SER A 39 -2.19 15.13 -16.20
C SER A 39 -3.24 14.16 -15.66
N VAL A 40 -4.32 14.67 -15.05
CA VAL A 40 -5.33 13.85 -14.41
C VAL A 40 -6.50 13.63 -15.36
N LYS A 41 -6.65 12.39 -15.83
CA LYS A 41 -7.75 11.95 -16.70
C LYS A 41 -8.70 11.02 -15.96
N ASP A 42 -9.86 10.73 -16.53
CA ASP A 42 -10.78 9.67 -16.08
C ASP A 42 -11.17 9.79 -14.61
N LEU A 43 -11.55 11.00 -14.18
CA LEU A 43 -12.05 11.22 -12.83
C LEU A 43 -13.55 10.97 -12.76
N PRO A 44 -14.05 10.32 -11.68
CA PRO A 44 -15.47 10.23 -11.43
C PRO A 44 -16.07 11.62 -11.19
N SER A 45 -17.36 11.78 -11.50
CA SER A 45 -18.10 13.02 -11.24
C SER A 45 -18.10 13.38 -9.76
N GLY A 46 -17.97 14.67 -9.45
CA GLY A 46 -18.02 15.18 -8.07
C GLY A 46 -16.67 15.28 -7.37
N VAL A 47 -15.56 14.94 -8.04
CA VAL A 47 -14.21 15.17 -7.53
C VAL A 47 -13.75 16.59 -7.83
N HIS A 48 -13.28 17.30 -6.81
CA HIS A 48 -12.53 18.53 -7.00
C HIS A 48 -11.06 18.20 -7.25
N VAL A 49 -10.39 18.96 -8.11
CA VAL A 49 -8.94 18.85 -8.31
C VAL A 49 -8.31 20.14 -7.79
N ALA A 50 -7.14 20.00 -7.16
CA ALA A 50 -6.29 21.12 -6.80
C ALA A 50 -4.85 20.81 -7.23
N GLU A 51 -4.27 21.72 -8.00
CA GLU A 51 -2.83 21.71 -8.29
C GLU A 51 -2.04 22.15 -7.06
N VAL A 52 -1.06 21.34 -6.64
CA VAL A 52 -0.21 21.63 -5.47
C VAL A 52 1.25 21.33 -5.76
N ASP A 53 2.13 22.16 -5.21
CA ASP A 53 3.55 21.88 -5.12
C ASP A 53 3.84 21.11 -3.83
N TYR A 54 4.12 19.82 -3.96
CA TYR A 54 4.42 18.92 -2.84
C TYR A 54 5.70 19.27 -2.07
N SER A 55 6.57 20.12 -2.64
CA SER A 55 7.76 20.63 -1.96
C SER A 55 7.50 21.92 -1.17
N SER A 56 6.35 22.55 -1.37
CA SER A 56 6.00 23.83 -0.76
C SER A 56 4.98 23.66 0.36
N ILE A 57 5.44 23.88 1.60
CA ILE A 57 4.57 23.83 2.77
C ILE A 57 3.40 24.81 2.68
N SER A 58 3.60 26.02 2.13
CA SER A 58 2.53 27.01 1.99
C SER A 58 1.49 26.59 0.95
N SER A 59 1.93 26.07 -0.20
CA SER A 59 1.03 25.54 -1.24
C SER A 59 0.14 24.43 -0.68
N LEU A 60 0.74 23.49 0.05
CA LEU A 60 0.01 22.39 0.68
C LEU A 60 -0.94 22.89 1.78
N THR A 61 -0.46 23.77 2.67
CA THR A 61 -1.30 24.32 3.76
C THR A 61 -2.52 25.04 3.21
N ASP A 62 -2.36 25.86 2.18
CA ASP A 62 -3.47 26.61 1.57
C ASP A 62 -4.50 25.66 0.93
N ALA A 63 -4.06 24.62 0.23
CA ALA A 63 -4.95 23.63 -0.37
C ALA A 63 -5.66 22.74 0.68
N MET A 64 -5.03 22.51 1.84
CA MET A 64 -5.57 21.68 2.92
C MET A 64 -6.52 22.42 3.87
N LYS A 65 -6.64 23.75 3.78
CA LYS A 65 -7.58 24.52 4.61
C LYS A 65 -9.01 23.99 4.46
N GLY A 66 -9.65 23.72 5.60
CA GLY A 66 -11.01 23.19 5.64
C GLY A 66 -11.15 21.69 5.32
N LYS A 67 -10.03 20.96 5.16
CA LYS A 67 -10.05 19.50 5.03
C LYS A 67 -10.04 18.84 6.41
N ASP A 68 -10.85 17.82 6.59
CA ASP A 68 -10.88 17.03 7.81
C ASP A 68 -9.78 15.99 7.84
N VAL A 69 -9.54 15.36 6.69
CA VAL A 69 -8.65 14.20 6.57
C VAL A 69 -7.78 14.32 5.34
N VAL A 70 -6.50 13.95 5.47
CA VAL A 70 -5.57 13.77 4.36
C VAL A 70 -5.25 12.29 4.22
N ILE A 71 -5.51 11.73 3.02
CA ILE A 71 -5.10 10.38 2.63
C ILE A 71 -3.95 10.49 1.65
N CYS A 72 -2.79 9.96 2.03
CA CYS A 72 -1.58 10.00 1.22
C CYS A 72 -1.34 8.64 0.55
N THR A 73 -1.34 8.62 -0.79
CA THR A 73 -1.09 7.43 -1.61
C THR A 73 -0.01 7.69 -2.66
N ILE A 74 0.97 8.53 -2.31
CA ILE A 74 2.15 8.80 -3.13
C ILE A 74 3.06 7.57 -3.24
N THR A 75 3.95 7.56 -4.22
CA THR A 75 4.85 6.44 -4.49
C THR A 75 5.94 6.31 -3.43
N SER A 76 6.54 5.12 -3.33
CA SER A 76 7.63 4.82 -2.39
C SER A 76 8.79 5.81 -2.46
N THR A 77 9.13 6.30 -3.65
CA THR A 77 10.18 7.29 -3.89
C THR A 77 9.89 8.67 -3.30
N ALA A 78 8.62 9.00 -3.07
CA ALA A 78 8.19 10.28 -2.51
C ALA A 78 7.88 10.21 -1.01
N ILE A 79 8.07 9.05 -0.36
CA ILE A 79 7.81 8.88 1.08
C ILE A 79 8.57 9.89 1.96
N PRO A 80 9.84 10.26 1.69
CA PRO A 80 10.51 11.31 2.44
C PRO A 80 9.81 12.67 2.39
N GLU A 81 9.09 12.99 1.31
CA GLU A 81 8.35 14.24 1.14
C GLU A 81 7.16 14.33 2.12
N GLN A 82 6.67 13.20 2.67
CA GLN A 82 5.50 13.18 3.56
C GLN A 82 5.67 14.03 4.81
N LYS A 83 6.90 14.25 5.29
CA LYS A 83 7.10 15.12 6.47
C LYS A 83 6.57 16.53 6.23
N VAL A 84 6.87 17.11 5.06
CA VAL A 84 6.38 18.45 4.66
C VAL A 84 4.86 18.45 4.52
N ILE A 85 4.30 17.36 3.98
CA ILE A 85 2.85 17.18 3.82
C ILE A 85 2.14 17.11 5.18
N ILE A 86 2.73 16.42 6.16
CA ILE A 86 2.22 16.32 7.53
C ILE A 86 2.29 17.69 8.21
N ASP A 87 3.40 18.40 8.09
CA ASP A 87 3.56 19.74 8.67
C ASP A 87 2.52 20.72 8.11
N ALA A 88 2.26 20.66 6.79
CA ALA A 88 1.21 21.44 6.14
C ALA A 88 -0.19 21.07 6.63
N ALA A 89 -0.47 19.76 6.78
CA ALA A 89 -1.74 19.27 7.30
C ALA A 89 -2.02 19.79 8.72
N ILE A 90 -1.01 19.76 9.60
CA ILE A 90 -1.08 20.33 10.96
C ILE A 90 -1.37 21.84 10.90
N GLN A 91 -0.63 22.60 10.07
CA GLN A 91 -0.86 24.04 9.92
C GLN A 91 -2.24 24.40 9.37
N ALA A 92 -2.81 23.54 8.53
CA ALA A 92 -4.15 23.71 7.97
C ALA A 92 -5.27 23.29 8.93
N GLY A 93 -4.95 22.68 10.07
CA GLY A 93 -5.91 22.18 11.05
C GLY A 93 -6.59 20.87 10.65
N VAL A 94 -5.93 20.05 9.81
CA VAL A 94 -6.40 18.71 9.45
C VAL A 94 -6.48 17.84 10.70
N LYS A 95 -7.59 17.10 10.85
CA LYS A 95 -7.83 16.27 12.03
C LYS A 95 -7.08 14.95 11.95
N ARG A 96 -7.05 14.31 10.78
CA ARG A 96 -6.45 12.98 10.60
C ARG A 96 -5.60 12.84 9.35
N PHE A 97 -4.47 12.15 9.49
CA PHE A 97 -3.56 11.81 8.40
C PHE A 97 -3.44 10.28 8.22
N ILE A 98 -3.58 9.82 6.98
CA ILE A 98 -3.32 8.43 6.58
C ILE A 98 -2.06 8.46 5.71
N PRO A 99 -0.90 7.97 6.20
CA PRO A 99 0.35 8.02 5.44
C PRO A 99 0.40 6.97 4.34
N ALA A 100 1.25 7.23 3.34
CA ALA A 100 1.63 6.27 2.31
C ALA A 100 2.57 5.20 2.90
N ASP A 101 1.99 4.31 3.71
CA ASP A 101 2.68 3.18 4.37
C ASP A 101 2.21 1.83 3.81
N PHE A 102 0.93 1.75 3.40
CA PHE A 102 0.24 0.62 2.78
C PHE A 102 1.17 -0.49 2.26
N GLY A 103 1.37 -1.53 3.05
CA GLY A 103 2.37 -2.54 2.74
C GLY A 103 2.31 -3.78 3.63
N ALA A 104 3.25 -4.68 3.37
CA ALA A 104 3.27 -6.02 3.95
C ALA A 104 4.09 -6.12 5.25
N LEU A 105 5.29 -5.54 5.26
CA LEU A 105 6.29 -5.79 6.30
C LEU A 105 6.66 -4.55 7.11
N SER A 106 6.38 -3.34 6.61
CA SER A 106 6.85 -2.09 7.21
C SER A 106 6.45 -1.94 8.67
N THR A 107 5.28 -2.47 9.07
CA THR A 107 4.75 -2.39 10.44
C THR A 107 5.19 -3.56 11.33
N ILE A 108 5.91 -4.54 10.79
CA ILE A 108 6.40 -5.70 11.54
C ILE A 108 7.69 -5.31 12.26
N PRO A 109 7.76 -5.46 13.60
CA PRO A 109 8.90 -5.00 14.39
C PRO A 109 10.26 -5.55 13.95
N SER A 110 10.32 -6.80 13.47
CA SER A 110 11.55 -7.43 12.99
C SER A 110 11.99 -6.96 11.59
N ALA A 111 11.08 -6.37 10.81
CA ALA A 111 11.33 -5.96 9.43
C ALA A 111 11.43 -4.43 9.24
N LYS A 112 11.03 -3.64 10.25
CA LYS A 112 10.98 -2.17 10.17
C LYS A 112 12.33 -1.53 9.80
N ASP A 113 13.44 -2.19 10.13
CA ASP A 113 14.80 -1.69 9.90
C ASP A 113 15.37 -2.12 8.53
N LEU A 114 14.59 -2.83 7.71
CA LEU A 114 14.97 -3.08 6.32
C LEU A 114 15.14 -1.74 5.58
N PRO A 115 16.18 -1.58 4.74
CA PRO A 115 16.44 -0.32 4.03
C PRO A 115 15.23 0.26 3.28
N ILE A 116 14.38 -0.59 2.70
CA ILE A 116 13.14 -0.21 1.99
C ILE A 116 12.03 0.34 2.91
N HIS A 117 12.18 0.24 4.23
CA HIS A 117 11.19 0.66 5.23
C HIS A 117 11.65 1.81 6.12
N ILE A 118 12.92 2.22 6.04
CA ILE A 118 13.48 3.28 6.90
C ILE A 118 12.65 4.57 6.83
N SER A 119 12.40 5.09 5.63
CA SER A 119 11.64 6.33 5.47
C SER A 119 10.20 6.20 5.95
N VAL A 120 9.57 5.03 5.72
CA VAL A 120 8.22 4.75 6.20
C VAL A 120 8.17 4.73 7.73
N ALA A 121 9.13 4.05 8.37
CA ALA A 121 9.23 3.97 9.81
C ALA A 121 9.46 5.35 10.45
N GLN A 122 10.30 6.19 9.83
CA GLN A 122 10.52 7.57 10.25
C GLN A 122 9.25 8.43 10.15
N ILE A 123 8.49 8.31 9.05
CA ILE A 123 7.22 9.03 8.89
C ILE A 123 6.18 8.58 9.93
N ARG A 124 6.08 7.28 10.22
CA ARG A 124 5.20 6.79 11.29
C ARG A 124 5.60 7.32 12.66
N GLN A 125 6.89 7.26 12.99
CA GLN A 125 7.40 7.79 14.26
C GLN A 125 7.05 9.27 14.38
N TYR A 126 7.30 10.05 13.32
CA TYR A 126 6.96 11.46 13.29
C TYR A 126 5.46 11.72 13.52
N LEU A 127 4.58 10.98 12.84
CA LEU A 127 3.13 11.07 13.06
C LEU A 127 2.72 10.71 14.49
N ALA A 128 3.34 9.68 15.08
CA ALA A 128 3.07 9.28 16.45
C ALA A 128 3.45 10.40 17.44
N GLU A 129 4.65 10.97 17.31
CA GLU A 129 5.10 12.11 18.12
C GLU A 129 4.15 13.31 17.99
N LYS A 130 3.72 13.66 16.77
CA LYS A 130 2.75 14.74 16.54
C LYS A 130 1.37 14.46 17.12
N ALA A 131 0.97 13.19 17.15
CA ALA A 131 -0.30 12.79 17.74
C ALA A 131 -0.28 12.77 19.26
N GLU A 132 0.84 12.41 19.88
CA GLU A 132 1.06 12.52 21.32
C GLU A 132 1.01 13.98 21.79
N ASP A 133 1.55 14.91 20.98
CA ASP A 133 1.44 16.35 21.20
C ASP A 133 0.02 16.91 20.97
N GLY A 134 -0.93 16.08 20.51
CA GLY A 134 -2.30 16.50 20.19
C GLY A 134 -2.43 17.37 18.94
N GLN A 135 -1.43 17.39 18.06
CA GLN A 135 -1.41 18.23 16.86
C GLN A 135 -2.19 17.62 15.69
N ILE A 136 -2.26 16.30 15.61
CA ILE A 136 -2.95 15.56 14.54
C ILE A 136 -3.30 14.14 14.99
N GLU A 137 -4.30 13.52 14.39
CA GLU A 137 -4.53 12.08 14.53
C GLU A 137 -3.96 11.31 13.34
N TYR A 138 -3.66 10.03 13.50
CA TYR A 138 -3.22 9.21 12.37
C TYR A 138 -3.88 7.83 12.32
N THR A 139 -3.88 7.23 11.14
CA THR A 139 -4.23 5.83 10.95
C THR A 139 -3.28 5.22 9.92
N VAL A 140 -2.59 4.15 10.28
CA VAL A 140 -1.72 3.39 9.35
C VAL A 140 -2.44 2.12 8.92
N PHE A 141 -2.42 1.82 7.62
CA PHE A 141 -2.91 0.54 7.11
C PHE A 141 -1.75 -0.41 6.83
N SER A 142 -1.78 -1.58 7.46
CA SER A 142 -0.96 -2.74 7.17
C SER A 142 -1.84 -3.75 6.44
N ASN A 143 -1.65 -3.89 5.13
CA ASN A 143 -2.59 -4.58 4.24
C ASN A 143 -1.95 -5.75 3.48
N GLY A 144 -0.78 -6.21 3.88
CA GLY A 144 -0.06 -7.22 3.10
C GLY A 144 0.42 -6.67 1.77
N LEU A 145 0.72 -7.57 0.84
CA LEU A 145 1.08 -7.20 -0.53
C LEU A 145 -0.17 -6.82 -1.31
N PHE A 146 -0.09 -5.76 -2.11
CA PHE A 146 -1.13 -5.47 -3.11
C PHE A 146 -1.20 -6.63 -4.10
N LEU A 147 -2.32 -7.33 -4.16
CA LEU A 147 -2.46 -8.54 -4.97
C LEU A 147 -2.22 -8.25 -6.47
N GLU A 148 -2.62 -7.06 -6.95
CA GLU A 148 -2.37 -6.60 -8.30
C GLU A 148 -0.88 -6.49 -8.66
N LEU A 149 0.00 -6.22 -7.69
CA LEU A 149 1.43 -6.05 -7.94
C LEU A 149 2.11 -7.36 -8.35
N ILE A 150 1.54 -8.51 -7.97
CA ILE A 150 2.01 -9.83 -8.42
C ILE A 150 1.94 -9.97 -9.95
N PHE A 151 1.05 -9.20 -10.59
CA PHE A 151 0.78 -9.24 -12.03
C PHE A 151 1.31 -8.02 -12.79
N SER A 152 1.75 -6.97 -12.10
CA SER A 152 2.01 -5.65 -12.71
C SER A 152 3.48 -5.38 -13.03
N PHE A 153 4.41 -6.14 -12.42
CA PHE A 153 5.85 -6.06 -12.69
C PHE A 153 6.50 -7.40 -12.35
N PRO A 154 7.73 -7.71 -12.82
CA PRO A 154 8.39 -8.99 -12.57
C PRO A 154 8.89 -9.11 -11.13
N PHE A 155 7.95 -9.20 -10.18
CA PHE A 155 8.19 -9.42 -8.76
C PHE A 155 8.50 -10.90 -8.51
N VAL A 156 7.60 -11.76 -9.01
CA VAL A 156 7.68 -13.22 -8.95
C VAL A 156 7.55 -13.84 -10.34
N PHE A 157 6.68 -13.27 -11.17
CA PHE A 157 6.37 -13.77 -12.51
C PHE A 157 6.95 -12.82 -13.57
N ASP A 158 7.80 -13.36 -14.43
CA ASP A 158 8.13 -12.74 -15.70
C ASP A 158 7.19 -13.32 -16.77
N TYR A 159 6.06 -12.64 -16.96
CA TYR A 159 5.05 -13.07 -17.94
C TYR A 159 5.56 -13.05 -19.38
N ALA A 160 6.46 -12.11 -19.72
CA ALA A 160 6.99 -11.97 -21.06
C ALA A 160 7.86 -13.18 -21.44
N ASN A 161 8.68 -13.67 -20.50
CA ASN A 161 9.55 -14.82 -20.72
C ASN A 161 8.98 -16.13 -20.15
N ARG A 162 7.77 -16.10 -19.59
CA ARG A 162 7.12 -17.22 -18.88
C ARG A 162 8.04 -17.86 -17.84
N LYS A 163 8.69 -17.03 -17.02
CA LYS A 163 9.55 -17.49 -15.92
C LYS A 163 8.92 -17.16 -14.58
N VAL A 164 9.18 -18.02 -13.60
CA VAL A 164 8.87 -17.75 -12.20
C VAL A 164 10.05 -18.08 -11.31
N ASP A 165 10.40 -17.14 -10.44
CA ASP A 165 11.38 -17.35 -9.38
C ASP A 165 10.66 -17.86 -8.13
N LEU A 166 10.82 -19.14 -7.81
CA LEU A 166 10.27 -19.79 -6.63
C LEU A 166 11.18 -19.58 -5.41
N ILE A 167 10.76 -18.70 -4.50
CA ILE A 167 11.49 -18.37 -3.26
C ILE A 167 11.23 -19.48 -2.24
N ASP A 168 12.25 -20.23 -1.85
CA ASP A 168 12.16 -21.34 -0.88
C ASP A 168 11.02 -22.33 -1.20
N ASN A 169 10.91 -22.74 -2.47
CA ASN A 169 9.83 -23.59 -3.01
C ASN A 169 8.42 -22.94 -2.99
N GLY A 170 8.31 -21.69 -2.55
CA GLY A 170 7.07 -20.92 -2.58
C GLY A 170 6.05 -21.32 -1.52
N GLU A 171 6.47 -21.93 -0.42
CA GLU A 171 5.59 -22.50 0.61
C GLU A 171 5.24 -21.51 1.73
N ASN A 172 6.03 -20.47 1.92
CA ASN A 172 5.81 -19.52 3.01
C ASN A 172 4.54 -18.68 2.76
N PRO A 173 3.64 -18.61 3.75
CA PRO A 173 2.40 -17.85 3.63
C PRO A 173 2.63 -16.33 3.79
N PHE A 174 1.86 -15.55 3.05
CA PHE A 174 1.83 -14.09 3.17
C PHE A 174 0.43 -13.51 2.91
N SER A 175 0.14 -12.38 3.56
CA SER A 175 -1.11 -11.65 3.39
C SER A 175 -1.13 -10.90 2.07
N VAL A 176 -2.26 -10.94 1.37
CA VAL A 176 -2.54 -10.15 0.17
C VAL A 176 -3.85 -9.40 0.30
N THR A 177 -3.92 -8.20 -0.30
CA THR A 177 -5.16 -7.42 -0.41
C THR A 177 -5.23 -6.79 -1.79
N THR A 178 -6.40 -6.78 -2.39
CA THR A 178 -6.70 -6.00 -3.59
C THR A 178 -6.79 -4.53 -3.29
N VAL A 179 -6.43 -3.67 -4.24
CA VAL A 179 -6.60 -2.21 -4.07
C VAL A 179 -8.07 -1.82 -3.88
N ALA A 180 -9.01 -2.61 -4.41
CA ALA A 180 -10.44 -2.42 -4.20
C ALA A 180 -10.84 -2.62 -2.73
N SER A 181 -10.38 -3.72 -2.10
CA SER A 181 -10.62 -3.97 -0.67
C SER A 181 -9.94 -2.92 0.21
N ILE A 182 -8.73 -2.46 -0.13
CA ILE A 182 -8.08 -1.37 0.60
C ILE A 182 -8.92 -0.09 0.49
N GLY A 183 -9.41 0.25 -0.70
CA GLY A 183 -10.31 1.40 -0.90
C GLY A 183 -11.59 1.32 -0.06
N LYS A 184 -12.20 0.14 0.02
CA LYS A 184 -13.37 -0.12 0.86
C LYS A 184 -13.05 0.05 2.35
N ALA A 185 -11.93 -0.50 2.82
CA ALA A 185 -11.52 -0.40 4.22
C ALA A 185 -11.19 1.05 4.64
N VAL A 186 -10.41 1.77 3.82
CA VAL A 186 -10.04 3.18 4.06
C VAL A 186 -11.29 4.05 4.15
N SER A 187 -12.22 3.90 3.21
CA SER A 187 -13.45 4.71 3.19
C SER A 187 -14.45 4.33 4.30
N ASN A 188 -14.53 3.06 4.70
CA ASN A 188 -15.32 2.63 5.86
C ASN A 188 -14.72 3.11 7.18
N MET A 189 -13.40 3.12 7.31
CA MET A 189 -12.70 3.63 8.49
C MET A 189 -13.09 5.07 8.82
N LEU A 190 -13.32 5.92 7.81
CA LEU A 190 -13.77 7.29 8.03
C LEU A 190 -15.17 7.40 8.67
N LYS A 191 -15.98 6.34 8.63
CA LYS A 191 -17.28 6.25 9.31
C LYS A 191 -17.16 5.73 10.76
N ASP A 192 -16.04 5.11 11.11
CA ASP A 192 -15.67 4.73 12.49
C ASP A 192 -14.33 5.39 12.88
N PRO A 193 -14.32 6.73 13.04
CA PRO A 193 -13.08 7.45 13.29
C PRO A 193 -12.44 7.06 14.62
N GLU A 194 -13.21 6.75 15.67
CA GLU A 194 -12.61 6.36 16.95
C GLU A 194 -11.92 5.00 16.88
N GLY A 195 -12.45 4.08 16.07
CA GLY A 195 -11.88 2.74 15.92
C GLY A 195 -10.49 2.66 15.31
N ALA A 196 -10.10 3.71 14.60
CA ALA A 196 -8.89 3.80 13.81
C ALA A 196 -7.91 4.87 14.31
N LYS A 197 -8.26 5.58 15.39
CA LYS A 197 -7.47 6.69 15.91
C LYS A 197 -6.12 6.23 16.44
N ASN A 198 -5.05 6.88 15.96
CA ASN A 198 -3.67 6.78 16.41
C ASN A 198 -3.13 5.35 16.51
N ARG A 199 -3.42 4.53 15.49
CA ARG A 199 -3.00 3.12 15.47
C ARG A 199 -2.77 2.57 14.07
N ILE A 200 -2.18 1.38 14.06
CA ILE A 200 -2.01 0.53 12.88
C ILE A 200 -3.21 -0.41 12.81
N ILE A 201 -3.82 -0.48 11.63
CA ILE A 201 -4.91 -1.40 11.28
C ILE A 201 -4.33 -2.50 10.40
N TYR A 202 -4.62 -3.76 10.74
CA TYR A 202 -4.24 -4.92 9.94
C TYR A 202 -5.45 -5.42 9.16
N ILE A 203 -5.33 -5.52 7.84
CA ILE A 203 -6.35 -6.09 6.95
C ILE A 203 -5.70 -7.03 5.93
N HIS A 204 -6.47 -7.99 5.44
CA HIS A 204 -6.12 -8.71 4.22
C HIS A 204 -7.36 -9.26 3.51
N ASP A 205 -7.28 -9.56 2.22
CA ASP A 205 -8.31 -10.38 1.58
C ASP A 205 -8.09 -11.86 1.90
N MET A 206 -6.83 -12.32 1.87
CA MET A 206 -6.48 -13.71 2.13
C MET A 206 -4.99 -13.85 2.48
N THR A 207 -4.64 -14.96 3.14
CA THR A 207 -3.27 -15.46 3.21
C THR A 207 -3.03 -16.48 2.10
N VAL A 208 -2.02 -16.26 1.26
CA VAL A 208 -1.65 -17.12 0.12
C VAL A 208 -0.19 -17.57 0.21
N THR A 209 0.17 -18.58 -0.58
CA THR A 209 1.57 -18.94 -0.85
C THR A 209 1.91 -18.68 -2.31
N GLN A 210 3.20 -18.53 -2.60
CA GLN A 210 3.66 -18.37 -3.98
C GLN A 210 3.31 -19.60 -4.82
N ALA A 211 3.45 -20.82 -4.26
CA ALA A 211 3.09 -22.07 -4.93
C ALA A 211 1.59 -22.14 -5.29
N GLN A 212 0.71 -21.61 -4.45
CA GLN A 212 -0.72 -21.48 -4.77
C GLN A 212 -0.95 -20.55 -5.98
N LEU A 213 -0.31 -19.37 -5.98
CA LEU A 213 -0.43 -18.42 -7.09
C LEU A 213 0.13 -18.99 -8.39
N VAL A 214 1.28 -19.67 -8.36
CA VAL A 214 1.88 -20.32 -9.53
C VAL A 214 0.93 -21.35 -10.13
N ARG A 215 0.27 -22.16 -9.30
CA ARG A 215 -0.72 -23.13 -9.75
C ARG A 215 -1.87 -22.46 -10.49
N LEU A 216 -2.40 -21.36 -9.95
CA LEU A 216 -3.51 -20.62 -10.56
C LEU A 216 -3.08 -19.92 -11.86
N VAL A 217 -1.90 -19.30 -11.88
CA VAL A 217 -1.35 -18.67 -13.09
C VAL A 217 -1.18 -19.70 -14.19
N LYS A 218 -0.59 -20.87 -13.88
CA LYS A 218 -0.45 -21.97 -14.84
C LYS A 218 -1.79 -22.53 -15.33
N LYS A 219 -2.78 -22.65 -14.45
CA LYS A 219 -4.14 -23.10 -14.79
C LYS A 219 -4.80 -22.20 -15.83
N HIS A 220 -4.62 -20.89 -15.73
CA HIS A 220 -5.24 -19.90 -16.62
C HIS A 220 -4.35 -19.47 -17.79
N SER A 221 -3.09 -19.91 -17.83
CA SER A 221 -2.17 -19.66 -18.95
C SER A 221 -2.39 -20.67 -20.09
N PRO A 222 -2.08 -20.31 -21.35
CA PRO A 222 -1.92 -21.29 -22.42
C PRO A 222 -0.90 -22.38 -22.04
N PRO A 223 -1.09 -23.65 -22.44
CA PRO A 223 -0.19 -24.73 -22.05
C PRO A 223 1.25 -24.56 -22.58
N GLU A 224 1.41 -23.94 -23.75
CA GLU A 224 2.71 -23.73 -24.39
C GLU A 224 2.95 -22.24 -24.74
N PRO A 225 4.21 -21.75 -24.69
CA PRO A 225 5.40 -22.46 -24.19
C PRO A 225 5.37 -22.69 -22.67
N ALA A 226 5.80 -23.83 -22.15
CA ALA A 226 5.75 -24.10 -20.71
C ALA A 226 6.45 -23.03 -19.84
N TRP A 227 5.91 -22.79 -18.64
CA TRP A 227 6.54 -21.91 -17.65
C TRP A 227 7.85 -22.52 -17.11
N THR A 228 8.92 -21.74 -17.11
CA THR A 228 10.20 -22.11 -16.50
C THR A 228 10.22 -21.71 -15.03
N GLU A 229 10.52 -22.65 -14.13
CA GLU A 229 10.64 -22.38 -12.70
C GLU A 229 12.11 -22.37 -12.27
N THR A 230 12.54 -21.29 -11.61
CA THR A 230 13.88 -21.16 -11.02
C THR A 230 13.74 -21.18 -9.51
N LYS A 231 14.52 -21.99 -8.81
CA LYS A 231 14.57 -21.94 -7.33
C LYS A 231 15.50 -20.82 -6.89
N VAL A 232 15.05 -20.04 -5.93
CA VAL A 232 15.81 -18.95 -5.32
C VAL A 232 15.83 -19.17 -3.81
N ASP A 233 17.03 -19.14 -3.24
CA ASP A 233 17.25 -19.17 -1.79
C ASP A 233 17.01 -17.77 -1.23
N SER A 234 16.01 -17.63 -0.37
CA SER A 234 15.63 -16.32 0.16
C SER A 234 16.71 -15.71 1.06
N ALA A 235 17.48 -16.53 1.78
CA ALA A 235 18.50 -16.04 2.69
C ALA A 235 19.69 -15.46 1.91
N VAL A 236 20.09 -16.12 0.83
CA VAL A 236 21.12 -15.63 -0.09
C VAL A 236 20.67 -14.33 -0.75
N GLU A 237 19.48 -14.30 -1.36
CA GLU A 237 18.99 -13.09 -2.05
C GLU A 237 18.78 -11.91 -1.07
N LEU A 238 18.30 -12.20 0.14
CA LEU A 238 18.16 -11.19 1.19
C LEU A 238 19.52 -10.61 1.57
N GLN A 239 20.52 -11.45 1.78
CA GLN A 239 21.87 -11.00 2.13
C GLN A 239 22.48 -10.14 1.01
N GLU A 240 22.45 -10.62 -0.24
CA GLU A 240 22.96 -9.87 -1.39
C GLU A 240 22.27 -8.53 -1.55
N SER A 241 20.95 -8.50 -1.36
CA SER A 241 20.16 -7.27 -1.42
C SER A 241 20.61 -6.30 -0.33
N LEU A 242 20.72 -6.75 0.93
CA LEU A 242 21.17 -5.91 2.05
C LEU A 242 22.59 -5.36 1.81
N GLU A 243 23.50 -6.16 1.27
CA GLU A 243 24.86 -5.74 0.90
C GLU A 243 24.85 -4.67 -0.21
N SER A 244 24.00 -4.83 -1.23
CA SER A 244 23.83 -3.80 -2.26
C SER A 244 23.29 -2.49 -1.67
N PHE A 245 22.27 -2.54 -0.80
CA PHE A 245 21.77 -1.33 -0.14
C PHE A 245 22.82 -0.67 0.77
N ALA A 246 23.67 -1.45 1.43
CA ALA A 246 24.75 -0.91 2.25
C ALA A 246 25.83 -0.20 1.41
N ARG A 247 26.11 -0.71 0.20
CA ARG A 247 27.10 -0.14 -0.72
C ARG A 247 26.56 1.04 -1.53
N ASP A 248 25.37 0.91 -2.08
CA ASP A 248 24.83 1.77 -3.13
C ASP A 248 23.72 2.72 -2.61
N GLY A 249 23.24 2.49 -1.38
CA GLY A 249 22.09 3.19 -0.82
C GLY A 249 20.75 2.69 -1.39
N PHE A 250 19.67 3.43 -1.09
CA PHE A 250 18.34 3.08 -1.59
C PHE A 250 18.30 3.15 -3.12
N ASN A 251 17.89 2.04 -3.76
CA ASN A 251 17.74 1.98 -5.20
C ASN A 251 16.54 1.12 -5.60
N MET A 252 15.84 1.54 -6.65
CA MET A 252 14.62 0.88 -7.13
C MET A 252 14.89 -0.41 -7.92
N GLU A 253 16.14 -0.65 -8.31
CA GLU A 253 16.56 -1.88 -8.99
C GLU A 253 16.55 -3.08 -8.04
N ASN A 254 17.11 -2.92 -6.83
CA ASN A 254 17.21 -4.00 -5.84
C ASN A 254 16.07 -4.01 -4.82
N ALA A 255 15.29 -2.94 -4.70
CA ALA A 255 14.15 -2.90 -3.78
C ALA A 255 13.15 -4.07 -3.96
N PRO A 256 12.78 -4.48 -5.20
CA PRO A 256 11.94 -5.66 -5.41
C PRO A 256 12.56 -6.97 -4.91
N ARG A 257 13.86 -7.18 -5.10
CA ARG A 257 14.59 -8.38 -4.64
C ARG A 257 14.64 -8.43 -3.11
N LEU A 258 14.90 -7.30 -2.47
CA LEU A 258 14.86 -7.20 -1.01
C LEU A 258 13.45 -7.49 -0.48
N LEU A 259 12.43 -6.91 -1.09
CA LEU A 259 11.04 -7.11 -0.66
C LEU A 259 10.59 -8.56 -0.83
N ARG A 260 10.84 -9.19 -1.99
CA ARG A 260 10.40 -10.56 -2.26
C ARG A 260 11.13 -11.58 -1.38
N SER A 261 12.44 -11.44 -1.19
CA SER A 261 13.21 -12.34 -0.31
C SER A 261 12.77 -12.20 1.16
N ALA A 262 12.54 -10.96 1.63
CA ALA A 262 12.05 -10.72 2.99
C ALA A 262 10.61 -11.23 3.20
N LEU A 263 9.71 -11.00 2.25
CA LEU A 263 8.29 -11.36 2.37
C LEU A 263 8.05 -12.85 2.16
N LEU A 264 8.61 -13.40 1.09
CA LEU A 264 8.35 -14.78 0.65
C LEU A 264 9.32 -15.78 1.27
N GLY A 265 10.42 -15.33 1.89
CA GLY A 265 11.36 -16.18 2.63
C GLY A 265 10.92 -16.54 4.05
N GLY A 266 9.79 -16.02 4.53
CA GLY A 266 9.22 -16.35 5.84
C GLY A 266 9.93 -15.76 7.06
N LYS A 267 11.20 -15.33 6.95
CA LYS A 267 12.03 -14.79 8.05
C LYS A 267 11.32 -13.71 8.89
N TYR A 268 10.56 -12.84 8.25
CA TYR A 268 9.92 -11.70 8.91
C TYR A 268 8.44 -11.92 9.22
N GLY A 269 7.84 -13.05 8.82
CA GLY A 269 6.42 -13.32 8.97
C GLY A 269 5.54 -12.48 8.02
N GLY A 270 5.28 -12.99 6.81
CA GLY A 270 4.47 -12.27 5.81
C GLY A 270 2.95 -12.38 6.00
N ALA A 271 2.49 -13.37 6.79
CA ALA A 271 1.07 -13.62 7.04
C ALA A 271 0.63 -12.98 8.35
N TYR A 272 -0.46 -12.22 8.29
CA TYR A 272 -1.01 -11.58 9.48
C TYR A 272 -1.82 -12.59 10.29
N PRO A 273 -1.48 -12.80 11.57
CA PRO A 273 -2.20 -13.76 12.40
C PRO A 273 -3.58 -13.25 12.81
N ASN A 274 -3.78 -11.93 12.85
CA ASN A 274 -5.03 -11.29 13.21
C ASN A 274 -5.27 -10.10 12.28
N VAL A 275 -6.52 -9.94 11.83
CA VAL A 275 -6.97 -8.81 11.00
C VAL A 275 -8.28 -8.23 11.52
N GLU A 276 -8.52 -6.96 11.22
CA GLU A 276 -9.69 -6.18 11.65
C GLU A 276 -10.73 -6.04 10.52
N ASN A 277 -10.74 -6.99 9.58
CA ASN A 277 -11.56 -6.98 8.37
C ASN A 277 -13.02 -6.61 8.63
N GLU A 278 -13.70 -7.32 9.55
CA GLU A 278 -15.12 -7.14 9.84
C GLU A 278 -15.45 -5.70 10.22
N ARG A 279 -14.62 -5.08 11.08
CA ARG A 279 -14.79 -3.70 11.54
C ARG A 279 -14.77 -2.70 10.38
N PHE A 280 -13.94 -2.98 9.37
CA PHE A 280 -13.77 -2.12 8.20
C PHE A 280 -14.53 -2.64 6.97
N GLY A 281 -15.48 -3.55 7.18
CA GLY A 281 -16.42 -4.04 6.16
C GLY A 281 -15.77 -4.91 5.08
N LEU A 282 -14.70 -5.63 5.44
CA LEU A 282 -14.08 -6.64 4.59
C LEU A 282 -14.48 -8.04 5.06
N GLU A 283 -14.52 -8.97 4.11
CA GLU A 283 -14.64 -10.40 4.36
C GLU A 283 -13.39 -11.08 3.84
N LEU A 284 -13.01 -12.21 4.45
CA LEU A 284 -11.93 -13.02 3.92
C LEU A 284 -12.40 -13.68 2.63
N TRP A 285 -11.57 -13.60 1.61
CA TRP A 285 -11.81 -14.26 0.34
C TRP A 285 -11.78 -15.78 0.49
N THR A 286 -12.46 -16.43 -0.43
CA THR A 286 -12.42 -17.86 -0.69
C THR A 286 -11.43 -18.17 -1.81
N GLU A 287 -11.03 -19.44 -1.93
CA GLU A 287 -10.19 -19.87 -3.07
C GLU A 287 -10.83 -19.60 -4.43
N LYS A 288 -12.17 -19.58 -4.49
CA LYS A 288 -12.92 -19.26 -5.72
C LYS A 288 -12.74 -17.80 -6.14
N GLU A 289 -12.74 -16.87 -5.18
CA GLU A 289 -12.50 -15.45 -5.46
C GLU A 289 -11.07 -15.22 -5.91
N LEU A 290 -10.10 -15.88 -5.26
CA LEU A 290 -8.71 -15.85 -5.70
C LEU A 290 -8.56 -16.42 -7.13
N ASP A 291 -9.15 -17.57 -7.44
CA ASP A 291 -9.12 -18.18 -8.78
C ASP A 291 -9.71 -17.25 -9.85
N ALA A 292 -10.87 -16.65 -9.58
CA ALA A 292 -11.52 -15.70 -10.48
C ALA A 292 -10.69 -14.43 -10.68
N PHE A 293 -10.06 -13.92 -9.61
CA PHE A 293 -9.14 -12.78 -9.72
C PHE A 293 -7.94 -13.13 -10.60
N VAL A 294 -7.26 -14.26 -10.36
CA VAL A 294 -6.11 -14.67 -11.17
C VAL A 294 -6.50 -14.87 -12.64
N ALA A 295 -7.65 -15.51 -12.90
CA ALA A 295 -8.18 -15.67 -14.26
C ALA A 295 -8.40 -14.32 -14.97
N SER A 296 -8.79 -13.27 -14.24
CA SER A 296 -8.96 -11.92 -14.81
C SER A 296 -7.64 -11.22 -15.15
N LYS A 297 -6.51 -11.69 -14.59
CA LYS A 297 -5.18 -11.09 -14.80
C LYS A 297 -4.33 -11.85 -15.82
N VAL A 298 -4.58 -13.13 -15.99
CA VAL A 298 -3.88 -14.01 -16.92
C VAL A 298 -4.76 -14.15 -18.16
N GLN A 299 -4.54 -13.30 -19.16
CA GLN A 299 -5.18 -13.35 -20.48
C GLN A 299 -4.13 -13.50 -21.58
#